data_AF-A0A970TZW5-F1
#
_entry.id   AF-A0A970TZW5-F1
#
_cell.length_a   1.000
_cell.length_b   1.000
_cell.length_c   1.000
_cell.angle_alpha   90.00
_cell.angle_beta   90.00
_cell.angle_gamma   90.00
#
_symmetry.space_group_name_H-M   'P 1'
#
loop_
_entity.id
_entity.type
_entity.pdbx_description
1 polymer ?
#
loop_
_entity_poly.entity_id
_entity_poly.type
_entity_poly.pdbx_seq_one_letter_code
_entity_poly.pdbx_strand_id
1 'polypeptide(L)'
;MVAVGVGGADAVDVMAGMPWELKFPKLIGVHLKGSLNGWASSKDIILKVADILTVKGGTGAIIEYFGEGAESISCTGKGTVCNMGAEVGATTSLFAFDNSMVRYLTSTGRQEVAEAALAVEACLRPDPEVYENPAEYYDQLIEIDLDTLEPLLNGPFTPDLATPVSKMRTVAEKANWPCTVEVGLIGSCTNSSYEDMTRAASIARQAHEKGLRAKSEFTITPGSEQVRFTLERDGILDAFTDVGGVILANACGPCIGQWARHRSGPDDENNTIVTSFNRNFAKRNDGNPKTHAFVTSPEMVTALALAGDLRFNPATDSLINDKGEEVRLEPPTGEELPERGFDCEDCGYVPPASDGTSIEVIVQPDSQRLHLLEAFPANAESTLKDLRVLLKALGKCTTDHISMAGPWLRFRGHLDNISNNCFIGATNAFNSEVNNVKNLLTGEYGDIPGTARAYKAAGVATLVVGDENYGEGSSREHAAMEPRHLGVRVVLVRSFARIHETNLKKQGVLALTFANPADYDLILEDDTVDILNLDDFAPNNTIDIVLRHADGSTDTIKANHSYNETQIAWYRAGSALNLIRAQEA
;
A
#
# COMPACT_ATOMS: atom_id res chain seq x y z
N MET A 1 12.37 2.42 -15.85
CA MET A 1 11.90 1.07 -15.48
C MET A 1 10.41 1.13 -15.25
N VAL A 2 9.63 0.17 -15.76
CA VAL A 2 8.20 0.02 -15.44
C VAL A 2 8.08 -1.15 -14.46
N ALA A 3 7.67 -0.87 -13.22
CA ALA A 3 7.56 -1.88 -12.16
C ALA A 3 6.15 -1.86 -11.55
N VAL A 4 5.39 -2.93 -11.73
CA VAL A 4 3.97 -2.99 -11.35
C VAL A 4 3.76 -4.03 -10.25
N GLY A 5 3.07 -3.66 -9.18
CA GLY A 5 2.68 -4.59 -8.12
C GLY A 5 1.59 -5.55 -8.60
N VAL A 6 1.72 -6.84 -8.26
CA VAL A 6 0.76 -7.89 -8.65
C VAL A 6 0.46 -8.84 -7.49
N GLY A 7 -0.58 -9.66 -7.62
CA GLY A 7 -0.82 -10.79 -6.73
C GLY A 7 0.10 -11.98 -7.03
N GLY A 8 0.11 -12.99 -6.17
CA GLY A 8 0.97 -14.17 -6.36
C GLY A 8 0.59 -14.96 -7.61
N ALA A 9 -0.70 -15.12 -7.90
CA ALA A 9 -1.17 -15.79 -9.11
C ALA A 9 -0.66 -15.15 -10.42
N ASP A 10 -0.61 -13.81 -10.52
CA ASP A 10 -0.03 -13.12 -11.69
C ASP A 10 1.50 -13.35 -11.77
N ALA A 11 2.19 -13.39 -10.63
CA ALA A 11 3.62 -13.72 -10.62
C ALA A 11 3.87 -15.15 -11.08
N VAL A 12 2.98 -16.10 -10.74
CA VAL A 12 3.04 -17.48 -11.23
C VAL A 12 2.90 -17.55 -12.73
N ASP A 13 2.00 -16.78 -13.36
CA ASP A 13 1.88 -16.73 -14.82
C ASP A 13 3.24 -16.41 -15.47
N VAL A 14 3.89 -15.33 -15.02
CA VAL A 14 5.20 -14.89 -15.55
C VAL A 14 6.28 -15.95 -15.31
N MET A 15 6.33 -16.53 -14.10
CA MET A 15 7.30 -17.58 -13.76
C MET A 15 7.08 -18.87 -14.56
N ALA A 16 5.85 -19.17 -14.97
CA ALA A 16 5.49 -20.29 -15.83
C ALA A 16 5.68 -19.99 -17.34
N GLY A 17 6.14 -18.78 -17.70
CA GLY A 17 6.33 -18.37 -19.09
C GLY A 17 5.04 -17.96 -19.80
N MET A 18 3.95 -17.77 -19.07
CA MET A 18 2.68 -17.29 -19.62
C MET A 18 2.67 -15.76 -19.74
N PRO A 19 1.94 -15.20 -20.73
CA PRO A 19 1.74 -13.76 -20.83
C PRO A 19 1.00 -13.21 -19.61
N TRP A 20 1.50 -12.12 -19.03
CA TRP A 20 0.80 -11.36 -18.00
C TRP A 20 -0.13 -10.32 -18.63
N GLU A 21 -1.42 -10.36 -18.28
CA GLU A 21 -2.41 -9.40 -18.78
C GLU A 21 -2.45 -8.13 -17.89
N LEU A 22 -2.42 -6.97 -18.54
CA LEU A 22 -2.62 -5.67 -17.90
C LEU A 22 -3.64 -4.86 -18.69
N LYS A 23 -4.66 -4.33 -18.00
CA LYS A 23 -5.58 -3.36 -18.61
C LYS A 23 -4.77 -2.15 -19.05
N PHE A 24 -4.91 -1.75 -20.32
CA PHE A 24 -4.17 -0.63 -20.89
C PHE A 24 -4.36 0.63 -20.02
N PRO A 25 -3.30 1.19 -19.44
CA PRO A 25 -3.41 2.28 -18.49
C PRO A 25 -3.64 3.61 -19.21
N LYS A 26 -4.35 4.52 -18.53
CA LYS A 26 -4.29 5.95 -18.84
C LYS A 26 -2.93 6.54 -18.44
N LEU A 27 -2.62 7.74 -18.88
CA LEU A 27 -1.38 8.45 -18.55
C LEU A 27 -1.68 9.76 -17.81
N ILE A 28 -1.07 9.93 -16.64
CA ILE A 28 -1.09 11.19 -15.88
C ILE A 28 0.31 11.79 -15.93
N GLY A 29 0.45 12.97 -16.54
CA GLY A 29 1.71 13.69 -16.58
C GLY A 29 1.83 14.65 -15.40
N VAL A 30 2.90 14.54 -14.62
CA VAL A 30 3.24 15.47 -13.52
C VAL A 30 4.46 16.29 -13.93
N HIS A 31 4.22 17.53 -14.31
CA HIS A 31 5.24 18.49 -14.69
C HIS A 31 5.85 19.13 -13.44
N LEU A 32 7.14 18.90 -13.20
CA LEU A 32 7.90 19.45 -12.09
C LEU A 32 8.75 20.63 -12.57
N LYS A 33 8.50 21.81 -12.01
CA LYS A 33 9.25 23.06 -12.31
C LYS A 33 10.15 23.46 -11.15
N GLY A 34 11.20 24.22 -11.46
CA GLY A 34 12.09 24.76 -10.43
C GLY A 34 12.90 23.67 -9.71
N SER A 35 13.28 23.91 -8.46
CA SER A 35 14.12 23.00 -7.67
C SER A 35 13.74 22.96 -6.19
N LEU A 36 13.83 21.78 -5.57
CA LEU A 36 13.60 21.63 -4.13
C LEU A 36 14.62 22.46 -3.34
N ASN A 37 14.16 23.14 -2.30
CA ASN A 37 14.99 24.00 -1.46
C ASN A 37 14.63 23.91 0.03
N GLY A 38 15.60 24.29 0.87
CA GLY A 38 15.42 24.33 2.32
C GLY A 38 15.07 22.97 2.92
N TRP A 39 13.91 22.89 3.56
CA TRP A 39 13.42 21.68 4.23
C TRP A 39 12.65 20.73 3.32
N ALA A 40 12.27 21.18 2.11
CA ALA A 40 11.53 20.34 1.17
C ALA A 40 12.41 19.22 0.62
N SER A 41 11.78 18.09 0.33
CA SER A 41 12.41 16.85 -0.09
C SER A 41 11.62 16.18 -1.20
N SER A 42 12.20 15.16 -1.82
CA SER A 42 11.51 14.33 -2.83
C SER A 42 10.21 13.72 -2.28
N LYS A 43 10.13 13.48 -0.97
CA LYS A 43 8.91 12.96 -0.33
C LYS A 43 7.75 13.95 -0.46
N ASP A 44 8.00 15.25 -0.38
CA ASP A 44 6.96 16.27 -0.43
C ASP A 44 6.29 16.36 -1.80
N ILE A 45 7.00 15.99 -2.87
CA ILE A 45 6.44 15.90 -4.23
C ILE A 45 5.29 14.89 -4.25
N ILE A 46 5.51 13.67 -3.76
CA ILE A 46 4.48 12.63 -3.78
C ILE A 46 3.40 12.85 -2.72
N LEU A 47 3.72 13.47 -1.58
CA LEU A 47 2.70 13.91 -0.63
C LEU A 47 1.77 14.96 -1.25
N LYS A 48 2.30 15.85 -2.09
CA LYS A 48 1.51 16.83 -2.83
C LYS A 48 0.71 16.21 -3.97
N VAL A 49 1.27 15.26 -4.69
CA VAL A 49 0.52 14.51 -5.72
C VAL A 49 -0.63 13.71 -5.07
N ALA A 50 -0.41 13.13 -3.88
CA ALA A 50 -1.47 12.44 -3.14
C ALA A 50 -2.61 13.37 -2.72
N ASP A 51 -2.31 14.59 -2.27
CA ASP A 51 -3.31 15.64 -2.01
C ASP A 51 -4.16 15.98 -3.25
N ILE A 52 -3.51 16.09 -4.41
CA ILE A 52 -4.18 16.47 -5.66
C ILE A 52 -5.03 15.31 -6.21
N LEU A 53 -4.49 14.10 -6.25
CA LEU A 53 -5.15 12.95 -6.86
C LEU A 53 -6.09 12.21 -5.90
N THR A 54 -5.93 12.37 -4.59
CA THR A 54 -6.54 11.51 -3.56
C THR A 54 -6.13 10.03 -3.72
N VAL A 55 -6.57 9.16 -2.80
CA VAL A 55 -6.32 7.71 -2.89
C VAL A 55 -6.94 7.02 -4.11
N LYS A 56 -7.75 7.73 -4.91
CA LYS A 56 -8.48 7.16 -6.07
C LYS A 56 -8.00 7.68 -7.42
N GLY A 57 -7.40 8.87 -7.49
CA GLY A 57 -7.21 9.58 -8.76
C GLY A 57 -6.21 8.94 -9.73
N GLY A 58 -5.29 8.11 -9.24
CA GLY A 58 -4.37 7.34 -10.07
C GLY A 58 -4.91 6.00 -10.57
N THR A 59 -6.12 5.58 -10.15
CA THR A 59 -6.64 4.23 -10.44
C THR A 59 -6.70 3.95 -11.94
N GLY A 60 -5.97 2.92 -12.37
CA GLY A 60 -5.92 2.52 -13.79
C GLY A 60 -5.07 3.42 -14.68
N ALA A 61 -4.24 4.29 -14.09
CA ALA A 61 -3.28 5.12 -14.82
C ALA A 61 -1.83 4.79 -14.43
N ILE A 62 -0.89 5.18 -15.29
CA ILE A 62 0.52 5.33 -14.96
C ILE A 62 0.79 6.82 -14.74
N ILE A 63 1.55 7.15 -13.70
CA ILE A 63 1.97 8.53 -13.43
C ILE A 63 3.39 8.72 -13.95
N GLU A 64 3.56 9.66 -14.87
CA GLU A 64 4.84 10.00 -15.47
C GLU A 64 5.30 11.39 -15.03
N TYR A 65 6.51 11.47 -14.48
CA TYR A 65 7.10 12.71 -13.99
C TYR A 65 8.10 13.27 -15.00
N PHE A 66 7.95 14.55 -15.36
CA PHE A 66 8.78 15.22 -16.36
C PHE A 66 9.02 16.70 -16.01
N GLY A 67 9.84 17.40 -16.80
CA GLY A 67 10.22 18.81 -16.60
C GLY A 67 11.60 18.99 -15.96
N GLU A 68 12.11 20.22 -15.92
CA GLU A 68 13.44 20.49 -15.37
C GLU A 68 13.56 20.11 -13.89
N GLY A 69 12.47 20.22 -13.13
CA GLY A 69 12.42 19.81 -11.74
C GLY A 69 12.61 18.30 -11.59
N ALA A 70 12.11 17.48 -12.54
CA ALA A 70 12.25 16.03 -12.50
C ALA A 70 13.71 15.57 -12.71
N GLU A 71 14.44 16.26 -13.59
CA GLU A 71 15.87 16.01 -13.87
C GLU A 71 16.76 16.41 -12.67
N SER A 72 16.29 17.31 -11.80
CA SER A 72 17.03 17.74 -10.60
C SER A 72 17.02 16.72 -9.46
N ILE A 73 16.12 15.72 -9.50
CA ILE A 73 15.94 14.76 -8.41
C ILE A 73 16.96 13.60 -8.50
N SER A 74 17.51 13.19 -7.37
CA SER A 74 18.35 12.01 -7.26
C SER A 74 17.62 10.72 -7.69
N CYS A 75 18.36 9.67 -8.04
CA CYS A 75 17.73 8.39 -8.40
C CYS A 75 16.90 7.80 -7.24
N THR A 76 17.38 7.93 -6.01
CA THR A 76 16.71 7.47 -4.79
C THR A 76 15.48 8.31 -4.46
N GLY A 77 15.56 9.64 -4.64
CA GLY A 77 14.42 10.54 -4.49
C GLY A 77 13.30 10.25 -5.50
N LYS A 78 13.66 9.98 -6.77
CA LYS A 78 12.71 9.48 -7.78
C LYS A 78 12.05 8.17 -7.32
N GLY A 79 12.84 7.27 -6.72
CA GLY A 79 12.36 6.04 -6.09
C GLY A 79 11.31 6.30 -5.01
N THR A 80 11.53 7.26 -4.11
CA THR A 80 10.57 7.69 -3.07
C THR A 80 9.27 8.20 -3.70
N VAL A 81 9.36 9.06 -4.72
CA VAL A 81 8.19 9.60 -5.42
C VAL A 81 7.38 8.49 -6.07
N CYS A 82 8.04 7.60 -6.83
CA CYS A 82 7.36 6.48 -7.49
C CYS A 82 6.77 5.48 -6.49
N ASN A 83 7.45 5.19 -5.37
CA ASN A 83 7.02 4.23 -4.36
C ASN A 83 5.63 4.57 -3.81
N MET A 84 5.42 5.84 -3.44
CA MET A 84 4.18 6.28 -2.82
C MET A 84 3.10 6.67 -3.85
N GLY A 85 3.41 6.60 -5.16
CA GLY A 85 2.40 6.57 -6.23
C GLY A 85 1.41 5.40 -6.10
N ALA A 86 1.80 4.34 -5.39
CA ALA A 86 0.89 3.25 -5.02
C ALA A 86 -0.30 3.72 -4.18
N GLU A 87 -0.14 4.78 -3.38
CA GLU A 87 -1.18 5.26 -2.46
C GLU A 87 -2.27 6.08 -3.14
N VAL A 88 -2.04 6.54 -4.37
CA VAL A 88 -3.08 7.16 -5.22
C VAL A 88 -3.77 6.16 -6.15
N GLY A 89 -3.46 4.87 -6.00
CA GLY A 89 -4.02 3.78 -6.82
C GLY A 89 -3.37 3.63 -8.20
N ALA A 90 -2.25 4.31 -8.46
CA ALA A 90 -1.54 4.21 -9.74
C ALA A 90 -1.12 2.76 -10.03
N THR A 91 -1.18 2.38 -11.30
CA THR A 91 -0.66 1.09 -11.78
C THR A 91 0.85 1.00 -11.53
N THR A 92 1.54 2.08 -11.84
CA THR A 92 2.92 2.36 -11.45
C THR A 92 3.22 3.84 -11.70
N SER A 93 4.42 4.26 -11.34
CA SER A 93 4.93 5.60 -11.54
C SER A 93 6.33 5.51 -12.15
N LEU A 94 6.69 6.46 -13.01
CA LEU A 94 7.99 6.47 -13.67
C LEU A 94 8.56 7.87 -13.89
N PHE A 95 9.88 7.93 -13.91
CA PHE A 95 10.67 9.05 -14.42
C PHE A 95 11.43 8.59 -15.66
N ALA A 96 11.67 9.51 -16.58
CA ALA A 96 12.55 9.28 -17.73
C ALA A 96 13.98 8.93 -17.27
N PHE A 97 14.68 8.10 -18.04
CA PHE A 97 16.08 7.77 -17.75
C PHE A 97 16.97 9.01 -17.87
N ASP A 98 17.81 9.26 -16.85
CA ASP A 98 18.68 10.42 -16.81
C ASP A 98 20.00 10.18 -16.05
N ASN A 99 20.79 11.25 -15.93
CA ASN A 99 22.13 11.21 -15.34
C ASN A 99 22.16 10.81 -13.86
N SER A 100 21.09 11.03 -13.08
CA SER A 100 21.10 10.57 -11.68
C SER A 100 20.94 9.06 -11.60
N MET A 101 20.18 8.46 -12.53
CA MET A 101 20.10 7.00 -12.66
C MET A 101 21.45 6.39 -13.10
N VAL A 102 22.18 7.07 -14.01
CA VAL A 102 23.55 6.66 -14.39
C VAL A 102 24.47 6.64 -13.16
N ARG A 103 24.52 7.74 -12.40
CA ARG A 103 25.34 7.81 -11.16
C ARG A 103 25.00 6.70 -10.18
N TYR A 104 23.71 6.42 -9.98
CA TYR A 104 23.25 5.38 -9.07
C TYR A 104 23.63 3.97 -9.55
N LEU A 105 23.43 3.66 -10.84
CA LEU A 105 23.84 2.38 -11.42
C LEU A 105 25.34 2.16 -11.29
N THR A 106 26.16 3.16 -11.60
CA THR A 106 27.62 3.10 -11.43
C THR A 106 28.02 2.88 -9.97
N SER A 107 27.47 3.66 -9.03
CA SER A 107 27.79 3.57 -7.59
C SER A 107 27.41 2.23 -6.96
N THR A 108 26.44 1.53 -7.57
CA THR A 108 25.99 0.19 -7.14
C THR A 108 26.61 -0.95 -7.96
N GLY A 109 27.74 -0.68 -8.64
CA GLY A 109 28.51 -1.70 -9.35
C GLY A 109 27.89 -2.17 -10.68
N ARG A 110 26.94 -1.42 -11.24
CA ARG A 110 26.21 -1.75 -12.48
C ARG A 110 26.61 -0.84 -13.64
N GLN A 111 27.90 -0.54 -13.76
CA GLN A 111 28.44 0.33 -14.82
C GLN A 111 28.07 -0.16 -16.23
N GLU A 112 28.17 -1.46 -16.49
CA GLU A 112 27.82 -2.05 -17.79
C GLU A 112 26.34 -1.81 -18.16
N VAL A 113 25.44 -1.85 -17.17
CA VAL A 113 24.01 -1.56 -17.36
C VAL A 113 23.80 -0.08 -17.67
N ALA A 114 24.54 0.81 -16.99
CA ALA A 114 24.47 2.25 -17.24
C ALA A 114 24.94 2.58 -18.67
N GLU A 115 26.04 1.99 -19.12
CA GLU A 115 26.57 2.16 -20.49
C GLU A 115 25.61 1.61 -21.54
N ALA A 116 25.01 0.44 -21.31
CA ALA A 116 23.99 -0.12 -22.19
C ALA A 116 22.74 0.77 -22.27
N ALA A 117 22.28 1.31 -21.14
CA ALA A 117 21.14 2.21 -21.09
C ALA A 117 21.41 3.54 -21.82
N LEU A 118 22.60 4.12 -21.66
CA LEU A 118 23.04 5.31 -22.39
C LEU A 118 23.06 5.08 -23.90
N ALA A 119 23.48 3.90 -24.36
CA ALA A 119 23.49 3.55 -25.78
C ALA A 119 22.08 3.52 -26.42
N VAL A 120 21.03 3.38 -25.62
CA VAL A 120 19.62 3.36 -26.05
C VAL A 120 18.78 4.44 -25.36
N GLU A 121 19.40 5.52 -24.88
CA GLU A 121 18.76 6.57 -24.08
C GLU A 121 17.48 7.12 -24.75
N ALA A 122 17.49 7.30 -26.07
CA ALA A 122 16.35 7.77 -26.84
C ALA A 122 15.10 6.87 -26.71
N CYS A 123 15.27 5.58 -26.40
CA CYS A 123 14.16 4.65 -26.14
C CYS A 123 13.74 4.59 -24.67
N LEU A 124 14.48 5.25 -23.78
CA LEU A 124 14.25 5.26 -22.32
C LEU A 124 13.74 6.61 -21.83
N ARG A 125 13.44 7.51 -22.77
CA ARG A 125 12.87 8.83 -22.55
C ARG A 125 11.63 8.99 -23.44
N PRO A 126 10.64 9.79 -23.01
CA PRO A 126 9.51 10.16 -23.85
C PRO A 126 9.95 10.83 -25.14
N ASP A 127 9.16 10.64 -26.19
CA ASP A 127 9.41 11.31 -27.47
C ASP A 127 9.38 12.83 -27.29
N PRO A 128 10.22 13.61 -27.99
CA PRO A 128 10.29 15.07 -27.83
C PRO A 128 8.94 15.78 -27.95
N GLU A 129 8.06 15.29 -28.84
CA GLU A 129 6.70 15.81 -29.05
C GLU A 129 5.80 15.70 -27.81
N VAL A 130 6.05 14.72 -26.94
CA VAL A 130 5.34 14.57 -25.65
C VAL A 130 5.71 15.72 -24.71
N TYR A 131 6.96 16.18 -24.72
CA TYR A 131 7.39 17.31 -23.89
C TYR A 131 7.02 18.66 -24.48
N GLU A 132 6.98 18.77 -25.81
CA GLU A 132 6.55 19.99 -26.50
C GLU A 132 5.03 20.22 -26.35
N ASN A 133 4.23 19.15 -26.43
CA ASN A 133 2.76 19.21 -26.41
C ASN A 133 2.15 18.20 -25.42
N PRO A 134 2.47 18.26 -24.11
CA PRO A 134 2.07 17.23 -23.15
C PRO A 134 0.55 17.05 -23.04
N ALA A 135 -0.24 18.09 -23.31
CA ALA A 135 -1.71 18.02 -23.21
C ALA A 135 -2.35 17.12 -24.28
N GLU A 136 -1.61 16.76 -25.34
CA GLU A 136 -2.08 15.85 -26.39
C GLU A 136 -1.85 14.37 -26.04
N TYR A 137 -0.89 14.07 -25.15
CA TYR A 137 -0.45 12.71 -24.85
C TYR A 137 -0.87 12.21 -23.46
N TYR A 138 -1.03 13.13 -22.51
CA TYR A 138 -1.48 12.79 -21.15
C TYR A 138 -2.98 12.99 -20.99
N ASP A 139 -3.68 11.97 -20.47
CA ASP A 139 -5.10 12.04 -20.14
C ASP A 139 -5.40 13.08 -19.05
N GLN A 140 -4.41 13.37 -18.21
CA GLN A 140 -4.45 14.40 -17.18
C GLN A 140 -3.07 15.01 -16.98
N LEU A 141 -3.02 16.33 -16.80
CA LEU A 141 -1.80 17.06 -16.46
C LEU A 141 -1.90 17.69 -15.07
N ILE A 142 -0.82 17.55 -14.31
CA ILE A 142 -0.61 18.20 -13.01
C ILE A 142 0.70 18.97 -13.10
N GLU A 143 0.72 20.17 -12.53
CA GLU A 143 1.93 20.98 -12.43
C GLU A 143 2.27 21.23 -10.96
N ILE A 144 3.53 21.04 -10.60
CA ILE A 144 4.07 21.32 -9.26
C ILE A 144 5.32 22.19 -9.41
N ASP A 145 5.29 23.34 -8.75
CA ASP A 145 6.43 24.23 -8.61
C ASP A 145 7.24 23.85 -7.35
N LEU A 146 8.44 23.32 -7.56
CA LEU A 146 9.34 22.87 -6.50
C LEU A 146 9.96 24.04 -5.72
N ASP A 147 10.04 25.24 -6.31
CA ASP A 147 10.61 26.42 -5.63
C ASP A 147 9.72 26.88 -4.47
N THR A 148 8.41 26.64 -4.58
CA THR A 148 7.40 27.03 -3.59
C THR A 148 6.87 25.87 -2.76
N LEU A 149 7.28 24.63 -3.07
CA LEU A 149 6.90 23.45 -2.31
C LEU A 149 7.54 23.49 -0.92
N GLU A 150 6.71 23.56 0.12
CA GLU A 150 7.15 23.42 1.51
C GLU A 150 6.91 22.00 2.05
N PRO A 151 7.55 21.61 3.16
CA PRO A 151 7.35 20.29 3.74
C PRO A 151 5.90 19.99 4.11
N LEU A 152 5.47 18.75 3.89
CA LEU A 152 4.11 18.27 4.14
C LEU A 152 4.09 17.13 5.16
N LEU A 153 3.01 17.06 5.94
CA LEU A 153 2.63 15.90 6.73
C LEU A 153 1.26 15.43 6.26
N ASN A 154 1.14 14.18 5.80
CA ASN A 154 -0.15 13.61 5.42
C ASN A 154 -0.69 12.68 6.52
N GLY A 155 -1.98 12.79 6.84
CA GLY A 155 -2.64 11.97 7.88
C GLY A 155 -3.77 12.67 8.61
N PRO A 156 -4.38 12.03 9.63
CA PRO A 156 -3.80 10.90 10.39
C PRO A 156 -4.23 9.48 9.98
N PHE A 157 -5.23 9.33 9.09
CA PHE A 157 -5.81 8.02 8.74
C PHE A 157 -5.86 7.73 7.24
N THR A 158 -5.28 8.62 6.42
CA THR A 158 -5.22 8.50 4.98
C THR A 158 -3.98 9.22 4.44
N PRO A 159 -3.31 8.68 3.40
CA PRO A 159 -2.07 9.25 2.89
C PRO A 159 -2.29 10.47 1.98
N ASP A 160 -3.53 10.83 1.67
CA ASP A 160 -3.89 11.97 0.81
C ASP A 160 -4.36 13.22 1.58
N LEU A 161 -4.51 13.16 2.91
CA LEU A 161 -4.85 14.34 3.72
C LEU A 161 -3.59 15.15 4.03
N ALA A 162 -3.15 15.98 3.09
CA ALA A 162 -1.93 16.76 3.23
C ALA A 162 -2.10 18.04 4.06
N THR A 163 -1.17 18.25 4.99
CA THR A 163 -1.07 19.47 5.78
C THR A 163 0.34 20.03 5.68
N PRO A 164 0.53 21.22 5.09
CA PRO A 164 1.82 21.90 5.13
C PRO A 164 2.28 22.18 6.56
N VAL A 165 3.58 22.03 6.81
CA VAL A 165 4.17 22.22 8.15
C VAL A 165 3.83 23.60 8.71
N SER A 166 3.82 24.64 7.87
CA SER A 166 3.42 26.01 8.27
C SER A 166 2.00 26.11 8.83
N LYS A 167 1.11 25.16 8.51
CA LYS A 167 -0.29 25.13 8.92
C LYS A 167 -0.61 24.07 9.96
N MET A 168 0.33 23.16 10.27
CA MET A 168 0.09 21.99 11.11
C MET A 168 -0.45 22.36 12.49
N ARG A 169 0.11 23.42 13.12
CA ARG A 169 -0.39 23.93 14.41
C ARG A 169 -1.89 24.21 14.42
N THR A 170 -2.34 25.03 13.47
CA THR A 170 -3.74 25.45 13.38
C THR A 170 -4.66 24.29 13.02
N VAL A 171 -4.23 23.41 12.10
CA VAL A 171 -5.03 22.26 11.67
C VAL A 171 -5.18 21.23 12.79
N ALA A 172 -4.08 20.87 13.48
CA ALA A 172 -4.10 19.91 14.56
C ALA A 172 -4.97 20.39 15.75
N GLU A 173 -4.89 21.68 16.10
CA GLU A 173 -5.73 22.27 17.16
C GLU A 173 -7.21 22.29 16.78
N LYS A 174 -7.53 22.66 15.53
CA LYS A 174 -8.91 22.66 15.03
C LYS A 174 -9.50 21.25 14.96
N ALA A 175 -8.71 20.26 14.56
CA ALA A 175 -9.11 18.87 14.44
C ALA A 175 -9.04 18.10 15.77
N ASN A 176 -8.53 18.75 16.84
CA ASN A 176 -8.33 18.17 18.16
C ASN A 176 -7.48 16.88 18.13
N TRP A 177 -6.42 16.88 17.31
CA TRP A 177 -5.49 15.75 17.24
C TRP A 177 -4.54 15.74 18.45
N PRO A 178 -4.13 14.56 18.95
CA PRO A 178 -3.08 14.47 19.95
C PRO A 178 -1.79 15.08 19.40
N CYS A 179 -1.29 16.14 20.02
CA CYS A 179 -0.11 16.85 19.48
C CYS A 179 1.21 16.30 20.03
N THR A 180 1.19 15.56 21.15
CA THR A 180 2.40 14.90 21.67
C THR A 180 2.81 13.79 20.71
N VAL A 181 3.99 13.92 20.11
CA VAL A 181 4.57 12.86 19.28
C VAL A 181 5.18 11.82 20.23
N GLU A 182 4.61 10.62 20.27
CA GLU A 182 5.13 9.54 21.10
C GLU A 182 6.33 8.86 20.45
N VAL A 183 6.24 8.60 19.15
CA VAL A 183 7.27 7.88 18.40
C VAL A 183 7.50 8.53 17.02
N GLY A 184 8.76 8.85 16.73
CA GLY A 184 9.26 9.14 15.39
C GLY A 184 9.89 7.90 14.76
N LEU A 185 9.48 7.56 13.53
CA LEU A 185 9.99 6.38 12.82
C LEU A 185 10.54 6.77 11.45
N ILE A 186 11.85 6.69 11.25
CA ILE A 186 12.47 6.91 9.93
C ILE A 186 12.92 5.60 9.29
N GLY A 187 13.04 5.61 7.97
CA GLY A 187 13.47 4.45 7.20
C GLY A 187 12.34 3.74 6.45
N SER A 188 12.35 2.41 6.49
CA SER A 188 11.54 1.52 5.63
C SER A 188 11.84 1.73 4.14
N CYS A 189 11.16 1.01 3.25
CA CYS A 189 11.48 1.01 1.82
C CYS A 189 11.30 2.37 1.12
N THR A 190 10.47 3.28 1.66
CA THR A 190 10.15 4.57 1.01
C THR A 190 11.25 5.61 1.19
N ASN A 191 11.84 5.71 2.39
CA ASN A 191 12.81 6.76 2.75
C ASN A 191 13.93 6.20 3.64
N SER A 192 14.73 5.28 3.10
CA SER A 192 15.89 4.69 3.78
C SER A 192 17.15 4.63 2.94
N SER A 193 17.22 5.45 1.89
CA SER A 193 18.45 5.57 1.10
C SER A 193 19.59 6.23 1.89
N TYR A 194 20.80 6.17 1.35
CA TYR A 194 21.94 6.90 1.93
C TYR A 194 21.66 8.42 1.99
N GLU A 195 21.03 8.99 0.96
CA GLU A 195 20.59 10.39 0.93
C GLU A 195 19.57 10.72 2.02
N ASP A 196 18.52 9.92 2.16
CA ASP A 196 17.51 10.08 3.21
C ASP A 196 18.15 10.11 4.61
N MET A 197 19.07 9.17 4.84
CA MET A 197 19.71 8.97 6.14
C MET A 197 20.74 10.06 6.44
N THR A 198 21.50 10.54 5.45
CA THR A 198 22.44 11.65 5.66
C THR A 198 21.71 12.97 5.92
N ARG A 199 20.59 13.23 5.22
CA ARG A 199 19.72 14.38 5.49
C ARG A 199 19.18 14.37 6.92
N ALA A 200 18.60 13.25 7.35
CA ALA A 200 18.11 13.11 8.73
C ALA A 200 19.25 13.17 9.76
N ALA A 201 20.40 12.56 9.49
CA ALA A 201 21.56 12.60 10.38
C ALA A 201 22.14 14.01 10.52
N SER A 202 22.05 14.87 9.50
CA SER A 202 22.45 16.28 9.63
C SER A 202 21.66 17.02 10.70
N ILE A 203 20.36 16.73 10.84
CA ILE A 203 19.50 17.28 11.90
C ILE A 203 19.87 16.69 13.26
N ALA A 204 20.12 15.38 13.32
CA ALA A 204 20.52 14.71 14.55
C ALA A 204 21.88 15.21 15.07
N ARG A 205 22.87 15.43 14.19
CA ARG A 205 24.17 16.03 14.55
C ARG A 205 24.02 17.45 15.09
N GLN A 206 23.24 18.29 14.41
CA GLN A 206 22.94 19.63 14.91
C GLN A 206 22.29 19.59 16.30
N ALA A 207 21.36 18.67 16.52
CA ALA A 207 20.69 18.50 17.79
C ALA A 207 21.68 18.09 18.89
N HIS A 208 22.54 17.10 18.64
CA HIS A 208 23.57 16.67 19.58
C HIS A 208 24.52 17.83 19.95
N GLU A 209 25.05 18.54 18.95
CA GLU A 209 25.95 19.70 19.14
C GLU A 209 25.29 20.83 19.95
N LYS A 210 23.98 21.01 19.79
CA LYS A 210 23.18 22.04 20.48
C LYS A 210 22.67 21.59 21.85
N GLY A 211 22.99 20.38 22.32
CA GLY A 211 22.55 19.86 23.62
C GLY A 211 21.09 19.41 23.64
N LEU A 212 20.57 18.96 22.49
CA LEU A 212 19.22 18.41 22.34
C LEU A 212 19.26 16.87 22.30
N ARG A 213 18.16 16.26 22.75
CA ARG A 213 17.87 14.83 22.61
C ARG A 213 16.43 14.64 22.14
N ALA A 214 16.15 13.48 21.55
CA ALA A 214 14.79 13.13 21.17
C ALA A 214 13.88 13.16 22.42
N LYS A 215 12.76 13.88 22.32
CA LYS A 215 11.71 13.89 23.34
C LYS A 215 10.72 12.75 23.12
N SER A 216 10.55 12.35 21.87
CA SER A 216 9.82 11.15 21.46
C SER A 216 10.74 9.93 21.46
N GLU A 217 10.18 8.72 21.55
CA GLU A 217 10.90 7.53 21.12
C GLU A 217 11.28 7.70 19.63
N PHE A 218 12.48 7.30 19.25
CA PHE A 218 12.97 7.52 17.89
C PHE A 218 13.58 6.24 17.34
N THR A 219 13.07 5.76 16.21
CA THR A 219 13.50 4.49 15.60
C THR A 219 13.93 4.68 14.16
N ILE A 220 14.95 3.93 13.75
CA ILE A 220 15.62 4.05 12.45
C ILE A 220 15.67 2.68 11.81
N THR A 221 15.13 2.54 10.60
CA THR A 221 15.08 1.27 9.87
C THR A 221 15.82 1.38 8.53
N PRO A 222 17.08 0.91 8.42
CA PRO A 222 17.77 0.85 7.14
C PRO A 222 17.07 -0.08 6.14
N GLY A 223 17.08 0.26 4.86
CA GLY A 223 16.33 -0.48 3.84
C GLY A 223 16.96 -1.79 3.40
N SER A 224 18.26 -1.97 3.63
CA SER A 224 19.02 -3.16 3.28
C SER A 224 20.28 -3.28 4.14
N GLU A 225 20.91 -4.46 4.13
CA GLU A 225 22.19 -4.65 4.81
C GLU A 225 23.31 -3.82 4.19
N GLN A 226 23.35 -3.69 2.87
CA GLN A 226 24.30 -2.81 2.19
C GLN A 226 24.18 -1.36 2.67
N VAL A 227 22.95 -0.84 2.79
CA VAL A 227 22.74 0.52 3.29
C VAL A 227 23.13 0.62 4.77
N ARG A 228 22.67 -0.31 5.62
CA ARG A 228 23.02 -0.33 7.06
C ARG A 228 24.53 -0.32 7.26
N PHE A 229 25.23 -1.24 6.61
CA PHE A 229 26.68 -1.39 6.71
C PHE A 229 27.42 -0.13 6.24
N THR A 230 27.00 0.43 5.11
CA THR A 230 27.58 1.68 4.57
C THR A 230 27.37 2.85 5.54
N LEU A 231 26.16 3.00 6.11
CA LEU A 231 25.83 4.06 7.06
C LEU A 231 26.61 3.92 8.38
N GLU A 232 26.84 2.70 8.85
CA GLU A 232 27.65 2.42 10.03
C GLU A 232 29.12 2.80 9.78
N ARG A 233 29.69 2.32 8.66
CA ARG A 233 31.06 2.64 8.24
C ARG A 233 31.32 4.14 8.16
N ASP A 234 30.33 4.91 7.72
CA ASP A 234 30.44 6.36 7.49
C ASP A 234 29.98 7.18 8.71
N GLY A 235 29.70 6.55 9.86
CA GLY A 235 29.34 7.23 11.11
C GLY A 235 27.99 7.97 11.03
N ILE A 236 27.09 7.53 10.14
CA ILE A 236 25.75 8.11 9.99
C ILE A 236 24.80 7.55 11.07
N LEU A 237 24.93 6.26 11.40
CA LEU A 237 24.08 5.64 12.44
C LEU A 237 24.35 6.22 13.84
N ASP A 238 25.62 6.53 14.14
CA ASP A 238 26.03 7.09 15.43
C ASP A 238 25.29 8.40 15.73
N ALA A 239 25.12 9.26 14.71
CA ALA A 239 24.40 10.52 14.83
C ALA A 239 22.97 10.35 15.38
N PHE A 240 22.29 9.26 15.00
CA PHE A 240 20.96 8.97 15.52
C PHE A 240 21.02 8.44 16.95
N THR A 241 21.95 7.55 17.25
CA THR A 241 22.11 7.01 18.62
C THR A 241 22.50 8.09 19.63
N ASP A 242 23.28 9.08 19.22
CA ASP A 242 23.72 10.21 20.04
C ASP A 242 22.57 11.09 20.56
N VAL A 243 21.45 11.13 19.81
CA VAL A 243 20.22 11.83 20.20
C VAL A 243 19.15 10.90 20.79
N GLY A 244 19.47 9.62 21.02
CA GLY A 244 18.58 8.64 21.64
C GLY A 244 17.79 7.77 20.66
N GLY A 245 18.17 7.75 19.38
CA GLY A 245 17.57 6.88 18.37
C GLY A 245 17.96 5.41 18.54
N VAL A 246 17.05 4.51 18.17
CA VAL A 246 17.24 3.06 18.17
C VAL A 246 17.26 2.53 16.75
N ILE A 247 18.35 1.88 16.35
CA ILE A 247 18.46 1.22 15.05
C ILE A 247 17.72 -0.12 15.09
N LEU A 248 16.74 -0.29 14.23
CA LEU A 248 16.00 -1.52 14.04
C LEU A 248 16.66 -2.41 12.97
N ALA A 249 16.22 -3.67 12.89
CA ALA A 249 16.63 -4.58 11.84
C ALA A 249 16.23 -4.07 10.45
N ASN A 250 16.98 -4.46 9.41
CA ASN A 250 16.74 -4.08 8.01
C ASN A 250 15.53 -4.85 7.43
N ALA A 251 14.33 -4.50 7.89
CA ALA A 251 13.08 -5.15 7.56
C ALA A 251 11.91 -4.15 7.62
N CYS A 252 10.76 -4.51 7.06
CA CYS A 252 9.59 -3.62 7.09
C CYS A 252 9.17 -3.19 8.50
N GLY A 253 9.28 -4.08 9.48
CA GLY A 253 9.02 -3.80 10.90
C GLY A 253 7.70 -3.03 11.15
N PRO A 254 7.75 -1.87 11.84
CA PRO A 254 6.56 -1.05 12.13
C PRO A 254 5.75 -0.59 10.91
N CYS A 255 6.32 -0.57 9.70
CA CYS A 255 5.58 -0.14 8.49
C CYS A 255 4.43 -1.09 8.13
N ILE A 256 4.51 -2.37 8.53
CA ILE A 256 3.50 -3.41 8.25
C ILE A 256 2.78 -3.90 9.51
N GLY A 257 2.96 -3.22 10.64
CA GLY A 257 2.40 -3.66 11.92
C GLY A 257 3.23 -4.70 12.66
N GLN A 258 4.45 -5.00 12.19
CA GLN A 258 5.35 -5.95 12.85
C GLN A 258 6.17 -5.24 13.92
N TRP A 259 5.48 -4.76 14.95
CA TRP A 259 6.06 -3.96 16.01
C TRP A 259 5.45 -4.31 17.35
N ALA A 260 6.28 -4.82 18.26
CA ALA A 260 5.95 -4.93 19.67
C ALA A 260 6.11 -3.55 20.32
N ARG A 261 5.17 -2.65 20.04
CA ARG A 261 5.22 -1.26 20.50
C ARG A 261 5.26 -1.19 22.03
N HIS A 262 6.25 -0.50 22.56
CA HIS A 262 6.26 -0.13 23.97
C HIS A 262 5.23 0.99 24.21
N ARG A 263 4.36 0.82 25.22
CA ARG A 263 3.36 1.82 25.61
C ARG A 263 3.41 2.03 27.11
N SER A 264 3.33 3.28 27.54
CA SER A 264 3.20 3.66 28.96
C SER A 264 1.75 3.66 29.46
N GLY A 265 0.77 3.64 28.56
CA GLY A 265 -0.67 3.65 28.85
C GLY A 265 -1.43 2.46 28.23
N PRO A 266 -2.77 2.39 28.39
CA PRO A 266 -3.62 1.41 27.74
C PRO A 266 -3.38 1.28 26.23
N ASP A 267 -3.53 0.05 25.72
CA ASP A 267 -3.28 -0.26 24.31
C ASP A 267 -4.19 0.52 23.33
N ASP A 268 -5.31 1.05 23.81
CA ASP A 268 -6.32 1.74 23.02
C ASP A 268 -6.36 3.26 23.22
N GLU A 269 -5.31 3.90 23.75
CA GLU A 269 -5.30 5.37 23.90
C GLU A 269 -5.06 6.13 22.58
N ASN A 270 -5.64 7.34 22.49
CA ASN A 270 -5.34 8.30 21.43
C ASN A 270 -3.89 8.75 21.56
N ASN A 271 -3.10 8.57 20.51
CA ASN A 271 -1.68 8.94 20.48
C ASN A 271 -1.30 9.39 19.07
N THR A 272 -0.15 10.04 18.94
CA THR A 272 0.40 10.45 17.64
C THR A 272 1.76 9.81 17.40
N ILE A 273 1.94 9.27 16.20
CA ILE A 273 3.23 8.86 15.65
C ILE A 273 3.49 9.58 14.34
N VAL A 274 4.76 9.86 14.06
CA VAL A 274 5.18 10.47 12.80
C VAL A 274 6.21 9.57 12.14
N THR A 275 6.00 9.23 10.87
CA THR A 275 6.81 8.23 10.17
C THR A 275 7.28 8.72 8.81
N SER A 276 8.41 8.20 8.32
CA SER A 276 8.85 8.43 6.94
C SER A 276 8.35 7.35 5.98
N PHE A 277 7.30 6.61 6.36
CA PHE A 277 6.73 5.54 5.55
C PHE A 277 5.76 6.11 4.49
N ASN A 278 4.95 5.25 3.88
CA ASN A 278 3.96 5.62 2.87
C ASN A 278 2.49 5.48 3.34
N ARG A 279 2.20 4.61 4.32
CA ARG A 279 0.83 4.30 4.76
C ARG A 279 0.59 4.62 6.22
N ASN A 280 -0.58 5.18 6.49
CA ASN A 280 -1.06 5.59 7.81
C ASN A 280 -2.54 5.22 8.06
N PHE A 281 -3.06 4.16 7.43
CA PHE A 281 -4.42 3.69 7.72
C PHE A 281 -4.54 3.28 9.20
N ALA A 282 -5.75 3.39 9.75
CA ALA A 282 -6.03 2.98 11.13
C ALA A 282 -5.54 1.53 11.39
N LYS A 283 -4.99 1.29 12.58
CA LYS A 283 -4.39 0.00 13.02
C LYS A 283 -3.15 -0.48 12.25
N ARG A 284 -2.69 0.23 11.22
CA ARG A 284 -1.64 -0.26 10.32
C ARG A 284 -0.32 -0.54 11.02
N ASN A 285 0.16 0.40 11.84
CA ASN A 285 1.52 0.36 12.38
C ASN A 285 1.65 -0.46 13.68
N ASP A 286 0.58 -0.54 14.46
CA ASP A 286 0.64 -1.06 15.83
C ASP A 286 -0.65 -1.77 16.28
N GLY A 287 -1.63 -1.97 15.38
CA GLY A 287 -2.92 -2.58 15.69
C GLY A 287 -3.93 -1.69 16.42
N ASN A 288 -3.57 -0.47 16.84
CA ASN A 288 -4.46 0.44 17.58
C ASN A 288 -5.22 1.38 16.61
N PRO A 289 -6.56 1.39 16.60
CA PRO A 289 -7.34 2.26 15.73
C PRO A 289 -7.28 3.74 16.09
N LYS A 290 -6.87 4.07 17.33
CA LYS A 290 -6.78 5.44 17.86
C LYS A 290 -5.40 6.09 17.66
N THR A 291 -4.42 5.35 17.12
CA THR A 291 -3.11 5.89 16.74
C THR A 291 -3.26 6.80 15.52
N HIS A 292 -2.97 8.09 15.70
CA HIS A 292 -2.93 9.08 14.63
C HIS A 292 -1.54 9.06 13.99
N ALA A 293 -1.45 8.51 12.77
CA ALA A 293 -0.18 8.34 12.08
C ALA A 293 -0.01 9.40 10.98
N PHE A 294 1.07 10.17 11.05
CA PHE A 294 1.43 11.13 10.01
C PHE A 294 2.62 10.61 9.20
N VAL A 295 2.58 10.76 7.87
CA VAL A 295 3.69 10.41 6.98
C VAL A 295 4.34 11.68 6.43
N THR A 296 5.67 11.76 6.51
CA THR A 296 6.48 12.90 6.04
C THR A 296 7.89 12.45 5.63
N SER A 297 8.83 13.39 5.42
CA SER A 297 10.24 13.10 5.12
C SER A 297 11.03 12.73 6.37
N PRO A 298 12.13 11.95 6.26
CA PRO A 298 12.87 11.47 7.42
C PRO A 298 13.52 12.60 8.25
N GLU A 299 13.98 13.68 7.61
CA GLU A 299 14.45 14.90 8.29
C GLU A 299 13.35 15.57 9.12
N MET A 300 12.11 15.61 8.61
CA MET A 300 10.96 16.18 9.32
C MET A 300 10.55 15.31 10.50
N VAL A 301 10.54 13.98 10.33
CA VAL A 301 10.32 13.05 11.45
C VAL A 301 11.37 13.26 12.54
N THR A 302 12.64 13.41 12.15
CA THR A 302 13.74 13.65 13.10
C THR A 302 13.53 14.95 13.87
N ALA A 303 13.20 16.05 13.18
CA ALA A 303 12.91 17.34 13.80
C ALA A 303 11.71 17.26 14.77
N LEU A 304 10.64 16.55 14.39
CA LEU A 304 9.45 16.38 15.22
C LEU A 304 9.68 15.46 16.42
N ALA A 305 10.52 14.42 16.29
CA ALA A 305 10.91 13.55 17.40
C ALA A 305 11.77 14.29 18.43
N LEU A 306 12.64 15.21 17.98
CA LEU A 306 13.39 16.13 18.85
C LEU A 306 12.45 17.10 19.59
N ALA A 307 11.44 17.62 18.90
CA ALA A 307 10.47 18.55 19.48
C ALA A 307 9.48 17.89 20.44
N GLY A 308 9.07 16.65 20.15
CA GLY A 308 8.00 15.94 20.85
C GLY A 308 6.60 16.50 20.60
N ASP A 309 6.44 17.41 19.64
CA ASP A 309 5.20 18.14 19.36
C ASP A 309 4.95 18.21 17.84
N LEU A 310 3.80 17.70 17.40
CA LEU A 310 3.34 17.69 16.01
C LEU A 310 3.25 19.11 15.41
N ARG A 311 3.07 20.12 16.26
CA ARG A 311 2.87 21.52 15.86
C ARG A 311 4.18 22.28 15.64
N PHE A 312 5.32 21.65 15.90
CA PHE A 312 6.63 22.26 15.74
C PHE A 312 6.96 22.47 14.25
N ASN A 313 7.31 23.71 13.88
CA ASN A 313 7.80 24.04 12.55
C ASN A 313 9.31 24.35 12.62
N PRO A 314 10.19 23.46 12.14
CA PRO A 314 11.64 23.68 12.22
C PRO A 314 12.13 24.88 11.39
N ALA A 315 11.36 25.35 10.42
CA ALA A 315 11.71 26.53 9.62
C ALA A 315 11.55 27.86 10.39
N THR A 316 10.73 27.89 11.45
CA THR A 316 10.40 29.13 12.18
C THR A 316 10.66 29.04 13.67
N ASP A 317 10.41 27.87 14.27
CA ASP A 317 10.34 27.71 15.72
C ASP A 317 11.74 27.42 16.32
N SER A 318 11.86 27.60 17.63
CA SER A 318 13.04 27.24 18.43
C SER A 318 12.75 26.06 19.36
N LEU A 319 13.81 25.37 19.78
CA LEU A 319 13.80 24.33 20.80
C LEU A 319 14.61 24.81 22.01
N ILE A 320 14.30 24.27 23.18
CA ILE A 320 15.04 24.51 24.41
C ILE A 320 16.01 23.35 24.63
N ASN A 321 17.30 23.64 24.73
CA ASN A 321 18.32 22.64 25.01
C ASN A 321 18.43 22.27 26.51
N ASP A 322 19.31 21.33 26.84
CA ASP A 322 19.59 20.88 28.20
C ASP A 322 20.09 21.98 29.16
N LYS A 323 20.63 23.08 28.61
CA LYS A 323 21.05 24.28 29.35
C LYS A 323 19.95 25.33 29.51
N GLY A 324 18.77 25.11 28.94
CA GLY A 324 17.66 26.07 28.96
C GLY A 324 17.77 27.19 27.92
N GLU A 325 18.64 27.06 26.93
CA GLU A 325 18.87 28.04 25.87
C GLU A 325 17.97 27.76 24.66
N GLU A 326 17.49 28.81 24.00
CA GLU A 326 16.77 28.70 22.73
C GLU A 326 17.73 28.45 21.57
N VAL A 327 17.52 27.35 20.85
CA VAL A 327 18.29 26.96 19.67
C VAL A 327 17.36 26.67 18.50
N ARG A 328 17.81 26.93 17.27
CA ARG A 328 17.06 26.64 16.05
C ARG A 328 17.78 25.58 15.23
N LEU A 329 17.02 24.78 14.48
CA LEU A 329 17.58 23.81 13.53
C LEU A 329 17.75 24.51 12.17
N GLU A 330 18.87 24.25 11.52
CA GLU A 330 19.12 24.69 10.14
C GLU A 330 18.58 23.64 9.16
N PRO A 331 18.22 24.04 7.92
CA PRO A 331 17.79 23.11 6.88
C PRO A 331 18.76 21.93 6.70
N PRO A 332 18.23 20.72 6.44
CA PRO A 332 19.04 19.51 6.33
C PRO A 332 19.98 19.56 5.13
N THR A 333 21.18 19.02 5.31
CA THR A 333 22.13 18.75 4.24
C THR A 333 22.35 17.24 4.12
N GLY A 334 22.61 16.74 2.92
CA GLY A 334 22.82 15.31 2.70
C GLY A 334 23.64 15.04 1.46
N GLU A 335 24.07 13.80 1.34
CA GLU A 335 24.88 13.29 0.24
C GLU A 335 24.03 12.31 -0.57
N GLU A 336 23.95 12.51 -1.89
CA GLU A 336 23.17 11.63 -2.77
C GLU A 336 23.65 10.16 -2.70
N LEU A 337 24.97 9.97 -2.73
CA LEU A 337 25.64 8.68 -2.76
C LEU A 337 26.90 8.73 -1.90
N PRO A 338 27.32 7.59 -1.29
CA PRO A 338 28.54 7.54 -0.51
C PRO A 338 29.76 7.80 -1.41
N GLU A 339 30.60 8.77 -1.05
CA GLU A 339 31.82 9.11 -1.81
C GLU A 339 32.76 7.89 -1.96
N ARG A 340 32.82 7.05 -0.93
CA ARG A 340 33.62 5.82 -0.88
C ARG A 340 32.93 4.61 -1.53
N GLY A 341 31.74 4.79 -2.11
CA GLY A 341 30.92 3.70 -2.64
C GLY A 341 30.18 2.91 -1.55
N PHE A 342 29.22 2.10 -1.99
CA PHE A 342 28.48 1.17 -1.13
C PHE A 342 29.33 -0.03 -0.73
N ASP A 343 29.08 -0.56 0.47
CA ASP A 343 29.79 -1.72 1.01
C ASP A 343 28.82 -2.65 1.77
N CYS A 344 29.15 -3.94 1.83
CA CYS A 344 28.36 -4.99 2.46
C CYS A 344 29.25 -6.22 2.69
N GLU A 345 29.35 -6.71 3.93
CA GLU A 345 30.08 -7.97 4.20
C GLU A 345 29.30 -9.19 3.69
N ASP A 346 28.08 -9.39 4.21
CA ASP A 346 27.17 -10.46 3.79
C ASP A 346 25.77 -9.89 3.58
N CYS A 347 25.36 -9.82 2.32
CA CYS A 347 24.05 -9.33 1.91
C CYS A 347 22.95 -10.41 2.02
N GLY A 348 23.27 -11.62 2.49
CA GLY A 348 22.33 -12.71 2.76
C GLY A 348 21.77 -13.40 1.51
N TYR A 349 22.37 -13.17 0.33
CA TYR A 349 21.94 -13.78 -0.92
C TYR A 349 22.42 -15.23 -1.02
N VAL A 350 21.49 -16.15 -1.27
CA VAL A 350 21.78 -17.55 -1.56
C VAL A 350 21.38 -17.83 -3.02
N PRO A 351 22.33 -18.16 -3.92
CA PRO A 351 21.99 -18.48 -5.30
C PRO A 351 21.19 -19.78 -5.39
N PRO A 352 20.33 -19.94 -6.42
CA PRO A 352 19.69 -21.21 -6.69
C PRO A 352 20.75 -22.30 -6.95
N ALA A 353 20.43 -23.54 -6.61
CA ALA A 353 21.28 -24.66 -6.95
C ALA A 353 21.46 -24.75 -8.48
N SER A 354 22.68 -25.04 -8.91
CA SER A 354 23.00 -25.24 -10.33
C SER A 354 22.28 -26.45 -10.92
N ASP A 355 22.01 -27.47 -10.10
CA ASP A 355 21.14 -28.60 -10.38
C ASP A 355 20.15 -28.78 -9.23
N GLY A 356 18.86 -28.57 -9.52
CA GLY A 356 17.77 -28.70 -8.57
C GLY A 356 17.06 -30.05 -8.60
N THR A 357 17.48 -31.01 -9.44
CA THR A 357 16.72 -32.25 -9.70
C THR A 357 16.58 -33.15 -8.47
N SER A 358 17.53 -33.09 -7.53
CA SER A 358 17.48 -33.84 -6.26
C SER A 358 16.89 -33.04 -5.10
N ILE A 359 16.48 -31.79 -5.31
CA ILE A 359 15.91 -30.95 -4.25
C ILE A 359 14.46 -31.34 -4.03
N GLU A 360 14.16 -31.77 -2.81
CA GLU A 360 12.79 -32.05 -2.38
C GLU A 360 12.27 -30.89 -1.53
N VAL A 361 11.13 -30.32 -1.94
CA VAL A 361 10.42 -29.30 -1.16
C VAL A 361 9.31 -29.99 -0.35
N ILE A 362 9.57 -30.18 0.94
CA ILE A 362 8.66 -30.91 1.83
C ILE A 362 7.82 -29.92 2.65
N VAL A 363 6.49 -30.02 2.53
CA VAL A 363 5.54 -29.36 3.42
C VAL A 363 4.96 -30.39 4.38
N GLN A 364 5.23 -30.23 5.68
CA GLN A 364 4.73 -31.15 6.70
C GLN A 364 3.20 -31.08 6.77
N PRO A 365 2.46 -32.22 6.75
CA PRO A 365 0.99 -32.20 6.74
C PRO A 365 0.33 -31.55 7.98
N ASP A 366 1.02 -31.56 9.12
CA ASP A 366 0.55 -30.99 10.39
C ASP A 366 1.11 -29.58 10.68
N SER A 367 1.87 -29.02 9.72
CA SER A 367 2.44 -27.69 9.84
C SER A 367 1.34 -26.64 10.03
N GLN A 368 1.48 -25.81 11.06
CA GLN A 368 0.58 -24.69 11.33
C GLN A 368 0.95 -23.42 10.53
N ARG A 369 2.00 -23.48 9.69
CA ARG A 369 2.61 -22.32 9.01
C ARG A 369 2.43 -22.38 7.49
N LEU A 370 2.66 -23.56 6.93
CA LEU A 370 2.57 -23.92 5.52
C LEU A 370 1.55 -25.05 5.35
N HIS A 371 0.69 -24.95 4.35
CA HIS A 371 -0.26 -25.98 3.94
C HIS A 371 -0.37 -25.94 2.40
N LEU A 372 -0.38 -27.11 1.76
CA LEU A 372 -0.58 -27.17 0.31
C LEU A 372 -1.98 -26.69 -0.06
N LEU A 373 -2.09 -25.96 -1.16
CA LEU A 373 -3.38 -25.47 -1.62
C LEU A 373 -4.20 -26.61 -2.22
N GLU A 374 -5.45 -26.72 -1.79
CA GLU A 374 -6.45 -27.56 -2.45
C GLU A 374 -7.10 -26.78 -3.60
N ALA A 375 -7.34 -27.45 -4.72
CA ALA A 375 -8.00 -26.84 -5.86
C ALA A 375 -9.42 -26.39 -5.49
N PHE A 376 -9.76 -25.15 -5.79
CA PHE A 376 -11.14 -24.68 -5.61
C PHE A 376 -12.09 -25.41 -6.57
N PRO A 377 -13.35 -25.67 -6.18
CA PRO A 377 -14.35 -26.23 -7.08
C PRO A 377 -14.60 -25.33 -8.29
N ALA A 378 -14.85 -25.94 -9.45
CA ALA A 378 -15.28 -25.24 -10.66
C ALA A 378 -16.62 -24.52 -10.45
N ASN A 379 -16.82 -23.40 -11.14
CA ASN A 379 -18.10 -22.69 -11.17
C ASN A 379 -18.89 -23.20 -12.37
N ALA A 380 -19.76 -24.18 -12.13
CA ALA A 380 -20.56 -24.84 -13.17
C ALA A 380 -22.01 -24.34 -13.23
N GLU A 381 -22.40 -23.47 -12.30
CA GLU A 381 -23.77 -23.00 -12.16
C GLU A 381 -24.09 -21.90 -13.17
N SER A 382 -25.18 -22.07 -13.91
CA SER A 382 -25.76 -21.06 -14.81
C SER A 382 -26.43 -19.90 -14.07
N THR A 383 -26.70 -20.09 -12.78
CA THR A 383 -27.34 -19.15 -11.88
C THR A 383 -26.91 -19.46 -10.46
N LEU A 384 -26.56 -18.43 -9.70
CA LEU A 384 -26.32 -18.55 -8.26
C LEU A 384 -27.60 -18.12 -7.54
N LYS A 385 -28.23 -18.99 -6.76
CA LYS A 385 -29.52 -18.72 -6.10
C LYS A 385 -29.39 -18.68 -4.59
N ASP A 386 -30.28 -17.90 -3.97
CA ASP A 386 -30.47 -17.84 -2.52
C ASP A 386 -29.19 -17.48 -1.76
N LEU A 387 -28.32 -16.63 -2.35
CA LEU A 387 -27.11 -16.17 -1.68
C LEU A 387 -27.47 -15.31 -0.48
N ARG A 388 -26.69 -15.43 0.60
CA ARG A 388 -26.81 -14.55 1.77
C ARG A 388 -25.79 -13.43 1.71
N VAL A 389 -26.20 -12.25 2.16
CA VAL A 389 -25.28 -11.13 2.38
C VAL A 389 -24.44 -11.44 3.62
N LEU A 390 -23.17 -11.80 3.43
CA LEU A 390 -22.26 -12.05 4.54
C LEU A 390 -21.85 -10.74 5.23
N LEU A 391 -21.58 -9.72 4.42
CA LEU A 391 -21.11 -8.41 4.85
C LEU A 391 -21.54 -7.36 3.83
N LYS A 392 -22.07 -6.24 4.32
CA LYS A 392 -22.16 -4.98 3.58
C LYS A 392 -21.17 -4.00 4.21
N ALA A 393 -20.02 -3.78 3.57
CA ALA A 393 -18.95 -2.97 4.12
C ALA A 393 -19.27 -1.47 4.01
N LEU A 394 -19.25 -0.77 5.13
CA LEU A 394 -19.49 0.68 5.21
C LEU A 394 -18.22 1.47 4.87
N GLY A 395 -18.26 2.28 3.81
CA GLY A 395 -17.16 3.16 3.44
C GLY A 395 -15.87 2.40 3.08
N LYS A 396 -14.73 2.93 3.53
CA LYS A 396 -13.40 2.46 3.13
C LYS A 396 -13.12 1.02 3.60
N CYS A 397 -12.99 0.09 2.66
CA CYS A 397 -12.61 -1.30 2.92
C CYS A 397 -11.28 -1.65 2.21
N THR A 398 -10.15 -1.50 2.92
CA THR A 398 -8.81 -1.82 2.39
C THR A 398 -8.52 -3.31 2.49
N THR A 399 -7.47 -3.78 1.83
CA THR A 399 -6.97 -5.16 2.02
C THR A 399 -6.51 -5.46 3.45
N ASP A 400 -6.18 -4.47 4.28
CA ASP A 400 -5.92 -4.67 5.71
C ASP A 400 -7.23 -4.85 6.52
N HIS A 401 -8.37 -4.32 6.05
CA HIS A 401 -9.70 -4.62 6.60
C HIS A 401 -10.17 -6.04 6.21
N ILE A 402 -9.80 -6.50 5.01
CA ILE A 402 -10.16 -7.82 4.47
C ILE A 402 -9.29 -8.94 5.04
N SER A 403 -7.96 -8.80 5.01
CA SER A 403 -7.01 -9.83 5.45
C SER A 403 -5.84 -9.15 6.13
N MET A 404 -5.96 -8.89 7.44
CA MET A 404 -5.01 -8.07 8.20
C MET A 404 -3.58 -8.66 8.22
N ALA A 405 -2.57 -7.78 8.36
CA ALA A 405 -1.16 -8.18 8.51
C ALA A 405 -0.78 -8.42 9.99
N GLY A 406 0.36 -7.85 10.46
CA GLY A 406 0.87 -8.02 11.82
C GLY A 406 0.94 -9.49 12.25
N PRO A 407 0.25 -9.90 13.35
CA PRO A 407 0.36 -11.26 13.88
C PRO A 407 -0.11 -12.35 12.90
N TRP A 408 -0.93 -12.00 11.90
CA TRP A 408 -1.43 -12.93 10.89
C TRP A 408 -0.41 -13.31 9.83
N LEU A 409 0.69 -12.55 9.69
CA LEU A 409 1.75 -12.85 8.73
C LEU A 409 2.37 -14.23 8.96
N ARG A 410 2.33 -14.73 10.19
CA ARG A 410 2.78 -16.09 10.50
C ARG A 410 1.98 -17.16 9.73
N PHE A 411 0.73 -16.91 9.35
CA PHE A 411 -0.14 -17.88 8.67
C PHE A 411 -0.24 -17.67 7.15
N ARG A 412 0.59 -16.81 6.54
CA ARG A 412 0.53 -16.51 5.09
C ARG A 412 0.68 -17.73 4.17
N GLY A 413 1.32 -18.81 4.63
CA GLY A 413 1.42 -20.06 3.88
C GLY A 413 0.34 -21.10 4.21
N HIS A 414 -0.63 -20.77 5.07
CA HIS A 414 -1.67 -21.69 5.53
C HIS A 414 -3.05 -21.04 5.41
N LEU A 415 -3.73 -21.29 4.27
CA LEU A 415 -4.96 -20.60 3.90
C LEU A 415 -6.09 -20.70 4.93
N ASP A 416 -6.32 -21.88 5.52
CA ASP A 416 -7.41 -22.03 6.49
C ASP A 416 -7.15 -21.25 7.80
N ASN A 417 -5.92 -21.29 8.32
CA ASN A 417 -5.53 -20.55 9.52
C ASN A 417 -5.60 -19.03 9.33
N ILE A 418 -5.12 -18.52 8.19
CA ILE A 418 -5.18 -17.06 7.92
C ILE A 418 -6.62 -16.59 7.67
N SER A 419 -7.49 -17.44 7.09
CA SER A 419 -8.91 -17.13 6.88
C SER A 419 -9.70 -16.81 8.16
N ASN A 420 -9.15 -17.09 9.35
CA ASN A 420 -9.72 -16.63 10.63
C ASN A 420 -9.60 -15.11 10.84
N ASN A 421 -8.97 -14.38 9.93
CA ASN A 421 -8.94 -12.91 9.92
C ASN A 421 -9.77 -12.27 8.81
N CYS A 422 -10.47 -13.08 8.01
CA CYS A 422 -11.22 -12.58 6.87
C CYS A 422 -12.29 -11.57 7.32
N PHE A 423 -12.17 -10.33 6.86
CA PHE A 423 -13.01 -9.17 7.14
C PHE A 423 -13.06 -8.68 8.59
N ILE A 424 -12.17 -9.11 9.49
CA ILE A 424 -12.25 -8.69 10.91
C ILE A 424 -11.95 -7.19 11.13
N GLY A 425 -11.46 -6.50 10.11
CA GLY A 425 -11.27 -5.05 10.15
C GLY A 425 -12.37 -4.25 9.44
N ALA A 426 -13.34 -4.92 8.79
CA ALA A 426 -14.39 -4.26 8.05
C ALA A 426 -15.54 -3.83 8.97
N THR A 427 -16.07 -2.63 8.73
CA THR A 427 -17.25 -2.09 9.41
C THR A 427 -18.51 -2.53 8.66
N ASN A 428 -19.47 -3.11 9.37
CA ASN A 428 -20.75 -3.52 8.81
C ASN A 428 -21.70 -2.31 8.71
N ALA A 429 -22.30 -2.08 7.53
CA ALA A 429 -23.21 -0.97 7.26
C ALA A 429 -24.55 -1.06 8.01
N PHE A 430 -24.96 -2.25 8.47
CA PHE A 430 -26.25 -2.43 9.13
C PHE A 430 -26.24 -2.05 10.62
N ASN A 431 -25.09 -2.17 11.29
CA ASN A 431 -24.94 -1.87 12.73
C ASN A 431 -23.79 -0.89 13.04
N SER A 432 -22.99 -0.50 12.04
CA SER A 432 -21.79 0.34 12.20
C SER A 432 -20.71 -0.26 13.11
N GLU A 433 -20.74 -1.57 13.34
CA GLU A 433 -19.76 -2.28 14.16
C GLU A 433 -18.73 -3.01 13.29
N VAL A 434 -17.52 -3.17 13.84
CA VAL A 434 -16.42 -3.89 13.17
C VAL A 434 -16.47 -5.36 13.54
N ASN A 435 -16.33 -6.24 12.54
CA ASN A 435 -16.35 -7.71 12.73
C ASN A 435 -17.60 -8.23 13.45
N ASN A 436 -18.76 -7.64 13.17
CA ASN A 436 -20.02 -8.11 13.75
C ASN A 436 -21.14 -8.12 12.71
N VAL A 437 -21.58 -9.32 12.33
CA VAL A 437 -22.59 -9.56 11.29
C VAL A 437 -23.64 -10.56 11.78
N LYS A 438 -24.84 -10.46 11.23
CA LYS A 438 -25.94 -11.35 11.57
C LYS A 438 -25.81 -12.69 10.85
N ASN A 439 -25.79 -13.78 11.61
CA ASN A 439 -25.90 -15.13 11.09
C ASN A 439 -27.38 -15.48 10.94
N LEU A 440 -27.89 -15.52 9.71
CA LEU A 440 -29.31 -15.79 9.43
C LEU A 440 -29.71 -17.26 9.64
N LEU A 441 -28.75 -18.16 9.88
CA LEU A 441 -29.07 -19.53 10.30
C LEU A 441 -29.52 -19.58 11.77
N THR A 442 -29.00 -18.68 12.61
CA THR A 442 -29.28 -18.65 14.06
C THR A 442 -30.08 -17.43 14.49
N GLY A 443 -30.04 -16.35 13.71
CA GLY A 443 -30.59 -15.03 14.05
C GLY A 443 -29.68 -14.19 14.95
N GLU A 444 -28.48 -14.68 15.29
CA GLU A 444 -27.57 -14.01 16.23
C GLU A 444 -26.45 -13.24 15.50
N TYR A 445 -25.94 -12.18 16.13
CA TYR A 445 -24.76 -11.47 15.66
C TYR A 445 -23.48 -12.16 16.16
N GLY A 446 -22.45 -12.20 15.33
CA GLY A 446 -21.14 -12.75 15.68
C GLY A 446 -20.04 -12.30 14.71
N ASP A 447 -18.85 -12.88 14.90
CA ASP A 447 -17.70 -12.56 14.06
C ASP A 447 -17.89 -13.04 12.61
N ILE A 448 -17.28 -12.31 11.67
CA ILE A 448 -17.45 -12.56 10.23
C ILE A 448 -16.85 -13.91 9.82
N PRO A 449 -15.62 -14.30 10.22
CA PRO A 449 -15.06 -15.62 9.88
C PRO A 449 -15.92 -16.78 10.40
N GLY A 450 -16.37 -16.72 11.65
CA GLY A 450 -17.23 -17.73 12.26
C GLY A 450 -18.57 -17.87 11.53
N THR A 451 -19.20 -16.74 11.19
CA THR A 451 -20.44 -16.71 10.41
C THR A 451 -20.24 -17.28 9.00
N ALA A 452 -19.16 -16.90 8.31
CA ALA A 452 -18.84 -17.41 6.98
C ALA A 452 -18.59 -18.94 6.99
N ARG A 453 -17.89 -19.45 8.01
CA ARG A 453 -17.71 -20.91 8.21
C ARG A 453 -19.03 -21.62 8.46
N ALA A 454 -19.94 -21.03 9.23
CA ALA A 454 -21.27 -21.59 9.47
C ALA A 454 -22.09 -21.70 8.17
N TYR A 455 -22.08 -20.64 7.34
CA TYR A 455 -22.72 -20.68 6.02
C TYR A 455 -22.09 -21.74 5.11
N LYS A 456 -20.75 -21.78 5.02
CA LYS A 456 -20.04 -22.79 4.22
C LYS A 456 -20.39 -24.21 4.65
N ALA A 457 -20.41 -24.48 5.96
CA ALA A 457 -20.77 -25.80 6.51
C ALA A 457 -22.23 -26.19 6.22
N ALA A 458 -23.13 -25.21 6.14
CA ALA A 458 -24.52 -25.41 5.75
C ALA A 458 -24.75 -25.47 4.22
N GLY A 459 -23.69 -25.34 3.41
CA GLY A 459 -23.81 -25.29 1.95
C GLY A 459 -24.45 -24.00 1.42
N VAL A 460 -24.46 -22.93 2.21
CA VAL A 460 -25.03 -21.62 1.85
C VAL A 460 -23.94 -20.77 1.22
N ALA A 461 -24.13 -20.42 -0.06
CA ALA A 461 -23.27 -19.47 -0.75
C ALA A 461 -23.52 -18.04 -0.25
N THR A 462 -22.48 -17.22 -0.24
CA THR A 462 -22.59 -15.83 0.21
C THR A 462 -22.07 -14.83 -0.81
N LEU A 463 -22.52 -13.59 -0.67
CA LEU A 463 -21.90 -12.43 -1.30
C LEU A 463 -21.40 -11.42 -0.27
N VAL A 464 -20.44 -10.61 -0.69
CA VAL A 464 -20.01 -9.40 0.02
C VAL A 464 -20.39 -8.19 -0.81
N VAL A 465 -20.94 -7.18 -0.15
CA VAL A 465 -21.26 -5.88 -0.74
C VAL A 465 -20.25 -4.85 -0.23
N GLY A 466 -19.69 -4.05 -1.12
CA GLY A 466 -18.71 -3.03 -0.76
C GLY A 466 -19.01 -1.65 -1.35
N ASP A 467 -18.38 -0.64 -0.77
CA ASP A 467 -18.50 0.75 -1.20
C ASP A 467 -17.50 1.05 -2.34
N GLU A 468 -16.96 2.26 -2.38
CA GLU A 468 -15.96 2.69 -3.37
C GLU A 468 -14.53 2.25 -3.06
N ASN A 469 -13.73 2.05 -4.12
CA ASN A 469 -12.32 1.67 -4.08
C ASN A 469 -12.05 0.44 -3.18
N TYR A 470 -12.95 -0.53 -3.24
CA TYR A 470 -12.91 -1.72 -2.42
C TYR A 470 -11.63 -2.54 -2.69
N GLY A 471 -10.94 -2.94 -1.63
CA GLY A 471 -9.67 -3.64 -1.71
C GLY A 471 -8.46 -2.73 -1.96
N GLU A 472 -8.54 -1.45 -1.60
CA GLU A 472 -7.40 -0.52 -1.64
C GLU A 472 -6.18 -1.04 -0.84
N GLY A 473 -4.97 -0.71 -1.29
CA GLY A 473 -3.76 -0.88 -0.50
C GLY A 473 -2.83 -2.01 -0.95
N SER A 474 -2.64 -3.02 -0.09
CA SER A 474 -1.63 -4.08 -0.28
C SER A 474 -2.04 -5.06 -1.38
N SER A 475 -1.08 -5.59 -2.15
CA SER A 475 -1.32 -6.54 -3.23
C SER A 475 -1.70 -7.97 -2.79
N ARG A 476 -1.86 -8.21 -1.48
CA ARG A 476 -2.06 -9.53 -0.88
C ARG A 476 -3.23 -10.29 -1.53
N GLU A 477 -2.92 -11.42 -2.15
CA GLU A 477 -3.94 -12.26 -2.79
C GLU A 477 -4.81 -13.02 -1.79
N HIS A 478 -4.38 -13.15 -0.53
CA HIS A 478 -5.19 -13.73 0.55
C HIS A 478 -6.50 -12.99 0.74
N ALA A 479 -6.54 -11.67 0.47
CA ALA A 479 -7.79 -10.91 0.50
C ALA A 479 -8.84 -11.41 -0.52
N ALA A 480 -8.44 -12.19 -1.54
CA ALA A 480 -9.34 -12.89 -2.45
C ALA A 480 -9.45 -14.38 -2.14
N MET A 481 -8.35 -15.04 -1.73
CA MET A 481 -8.36 -16.47 -1.41
C MET A 481 -9.17 -16.81 -0.17
N GLU A 482 -9.12 -15.97 0.88
CA GLU A 482 -9.85 -16.21 2.12
C GLU A 482 -11.37 -16.12 1.92
N PRO A 483 -11.95 -15.07 1.28
CA PRO A 483 -13.37 -15.08 0.95
C PRO A 483 -13.77 -16.30 0.11
N ARG A 484 -12.96 -16.66 -0.91
CA ARG A 484 -13.22 -17.83 -1.75
C ARG A 484 -13.23 -19.12 -0.93
N HIS A 485 -12.26 -19.28 -0.03
CA HIS A 485 -12.14 -20.42 0.89
C HIS A 485 -13.32 -20.48 1.84
N LEU A 486 -13.82 -19.35 2.32
CA LEU A 486 -14.96 -19.26 3.24
C LEU A 486 -16.34 -19.30 2.55
N GLY A 487 -16.40 -19.54 1.25
CA GLY A 487 -17.65 -19.76 0.51
C GLY A 487 -18.29 -18.50 -0.09
N VAL A 488 -17.59 -17.36 -0.08
CA VAL A 488 -18.01 -16.17 -0.83
C VAL A 488 -17.89 -16.46 -2.32
N ARG A 489 -18.98 -16.27 -3.05
CA ARG A 489 -19.06 -16.49 -4.51
C ARG A 489 -19.02 -15.18 -5.29
N VAL A 490 -19.47 -14.09 -4.68
CA VAL A 490 -19.63 -12.80 -5.35
C VAL A 490 -19.14 -11.67 -4.44
N VAL A 491 -18.44 -10.71 -5.03
CA VAL A 491 -18.14 -9.42 -4.42
C VAL A 491 -18.74 -8.34 -5.33
N LEU A 492 -19.71 -7.59 -4.81
CA LEU A 492 -20.44 -6.56 -5.54
C LEU A 492 -20.18 -5.19 -4.91
N VAL A 493 -19.58 -4.26 -5.66
CA VAL A 493 -19.09 -3.00 -5.09
C VAL A 493 -19.43 -1.78 -5.95
N ARG A 494 -19.28 -0.56 -5.42
CA ARG A 494 -19.38 0.64 -6.26
C ARG A 494 -18.17 0.76 -7.19
N SER A 495 -16.98 0.46 -6.67
CA SER A 495 -15.75 0.37 -7.48
C SER A 495 -14.66 -0.45 -6.76
N PHE A 496 -13.72 -1.03 -7.53
CA PHE A 496 -12.60 -1.81 -7.00
C PHE A 496 -11.26 -1.07 -7.12
N ALA A 497 -10.32 -1.42 -6.25
CA ALA A 497 -8.90 -1.23 -6.52
C ALA A 497 -8.37 -2.31 -7.48
N ARG A 498 -7.48 -1.92 -8.41
CA ARG A 498 -7.02 -2.74 -9.55
C ARG A 498 -6.51 -4.15 -9.19
N ILE A 499 -5.57 -4.23 -8.25
CA ILE A 499 -4.91 -5.51 -7.90
C ILE A 499 -5.92 -6.45 -7.25
N HIS A 500 -6.78 -5.92 -6.36
CA HIS A 500 -7.74 -6.74 -5.66
C HIS A 500 -8.81 -7.32 -6.60
N GLU A 501 -9.31 -6.53 -7.55
CA GLU A 501 -10.21 -7.03 -8.60
C GLU A 501 -9.58 -8.19 -9.38
N THR A 502 -8.31 -8.06 -9.77
CA THR A 502 -7.57 -9.11 -10.49
C THR A 502 -7.41 -10.36 -9.63
N ASN A 503 -7.07 -10.20 -8.35
CA ASN A 503 -6.95 -11.32 -7.41
C ASN A 503 -8.29 -12.05 -7.24
N LEU A 504 -9.42 -11.35 -7.12
CA LEU A 504 -10.75 -11.99 -7.04
C LEU A 504 -11.05 -12.84 -8.28
N LYS A 505 -10.80 -12.29 -9.47
CA LYS A 505 -10.94 -13.00 -10.75
C LYS A 505 -10.07 -14.26 -10.80
N LYS A 506 -8.80 -14.14 -10.40
CA LYS A 506 -7.84 -15.27 -10.36
C LYS A 506 -8.30 -16.40 -9.44
N GLN A 507 -8.99 -16.08 -8.34
CA GLN A 507 -9.53 -17.07 -7.40
C GLN A 507 -10.95 -17.55 -7.76
N GLY A 508 -11.49 -17.16 -8.92
CA GLY A 508 -12.82 -17.57 -9.37
C GLY A 508 -13.98 -16.99 -8.55
N VAL A 509 -13.76 -15.87 -7.86
CA VAL A 509 -14.82 -15.08 -7.21
C VAL A 509 -15.36 -14.09 -8.24
N LEU A 510 -16.69 -14.01 -8.38
CA LEU A 510 -17.31 -13.08 -9.32
C LEU A 510 -17.19 -11.64 -8.79
N ALA A 511 -16.38 -10.83 -9.47
CA ALA A 511 -16.06 -9.46 -9.08
C ALA A 511 -16.89 -8.49 -9.92
N LEU A 512 -17.89 -7.88 -9.29
CA LEU A 512 -18.93 -7.09 -9.96
C LEU A 512 -18.98 -5.66 -9.44
N THR A 513 -19.34 -4.73 -10.31
CA THR A 513 -19.65 -3.36 -9.92
C THR A 513 -21.11 -3.02 -10.18
N PHE A 514 -21.73 -2.22 -9.33
CA PHE A 514 -23.09 -1.74 -9.58
C PHE A 514 -23.15 -0.94 -10.89
N ALA A 515 -24.14 -1.20 -11.74
CA ALA A 515 -24.40 -0.35 -12.91
C ALA A 515 -24.89 1.04 -12.50
N ASN A 516 -25.71 1.09 -11.45
CA ASN A 516 -26.06 2.31 -10.74
C ASN A 516 -25.52 2.22 -9.30
N PRO A 517 -24.49 3.01 -8.93
CA PRO A 517 -23.91 2.95 -7.59
C PRO A 517 -24.93 3.10 -6.45
N ALA A 518 -26.03 3.85 -6.65
CA ALA A 518 -27.08 4.02 -5.63
C ALA A 518 -27.81 2.72 -5.28
N ASP A 519 -27.75 1.69 -6.14
CA ASP A 519 -28.35 0.38 -5.89
C ASP A 519 -27.70 -0.34 -4.69
N TYR A 520 -26.52 0.09 -4.26
CA TYR A 520 -25.91 -0.31 -2.98
C TYR A 520 -26.90 -0.14 -1.82
N ASP A 521 -27.72 0.91 -1.81
CA ASP A 521 -28.65 1.21 -0.72
C ASP A 521 -29.90 0.31 -0.73
N LEU A 522 -30.20 -0.37 -1.84
CA LEU A 522 -31.33 -1.31 -1.96
C LEU A 522 -31.09 -2.64 -1.25
N ILE A 523 -29.82 -3.03 -1.06
CA ILE A 523 -29.48 -4.31 -0.42
C ILE A 523 -29.66 -4.22 1.09
N LEU A 524 -30.52 -5.08 1.64
CA LEU A 524 -30.84 -5.18 3.07
C LEU A 524 -30.17 -6.40 3.73
N GLU A 525 -30.10 -6.39 5.06
CA GLU A 525 -29.36 -7.40 5.84
C GLU A 525 -29.93 -8.82 5.70
N ASP A 526 -31.26 -8.93 5.61
CA ASP A 526 -31.98 -10.21 5.59
C ASP A 526 -32.27 -10.72 4.16
N ASP A 527 -31.77 -10.02 3.13
CA ASP A 527 -32.05 -10.34 1.74
C ASP A 527 -31.52 -11.73 1.34
N THR A 528 -32.22 -12.33 0.38
CA THR A 528 -31.66 -13.41 -0.46
C THR A 528 -31.39 -12.84 -1.85
N VAL A 529 -30.25 -13.22 -2.43
CA VAL A 529 -29.77 -12.64 -3.68
C VAL A 529 -29.58 -13.73 -4.73
N ASP A 530 -30.18 -13.53 -5.90
CA ASP A 530 -29.96 -14.38 -7.07
C ASP A 530 -29.07 -13.65 -8.09
N ILE A 531 -28.08 -14.35 -8.64
CA ILE A 531 -27.24 -13.90 -9.77
C ILE A 531 -27.64 -14.70 -11.00
N LEU A 532 -28.23 -14.02 -11.98
CA LEU A 532 -28.82 -14.67 -13.15
C LEU A 532 -27.89 -14.61 -14.37
N ASN A 533 -28.24 -15.40 -15.40
CA ASN A 533 -27.69 -15.34 -16.75
C ASN A 533 -26.16 -15.55 -16.84
N LEU A 534 -25.59 -16.43 -16.01
CA LEU A 534 -24.15 -16.75 -16.07
C LEU A 534 -23.77 -17.65 -17.27
N ASP A 535 -24.75 -18.30 -17.90
CA ASP A 535 -24.53 -19.03 -19.17
C ASP A 535 -24.14 -18.08 -20.31
N ASP A 536 -24.75 -16.90 -20.33
CA ASP A 536 -24.49 -15.85 -21.33
C ASP A 536 -23.32 -14.94 -20.92
N PHE A 537 -22.59 -15.26 -19.85
CA PHE A 537 -21.47 -14.47 -19.35
C PHE A 537 -20.40 -14.30 -20.43
N ALA A 538 -20.30 -13.08 -20.94
CA ALA A 538 -19.46 -12.66 -22.05
C ALA A 538 -18.94 -11.24 -21.82
N PRO A 539 -17.81 -10.84 -22.44
CA PRO A 539 -17.28 -9.50 -22.32
C PRO A 539 -18.30 -8.43 -22.69
N ASN A 540 -18.32 -7.32 -21.92
CA ASN A 540 -19.21 -6.17 -22.10
C ASN A 540 -20.71 -6.42 -21.87
N ASN A 541 -21.12 -7.59 -21.37
CA ASN A 541 -22.49 -7.80 -20.94
C ASN A 541 -22.72 -7.27 -19.51
N THR A 542 -23.98 -7.19 -19.10
CA THR A 542 -24.33 -6.92 -17.69
C THR A 542 -24.92 -8.17 -17.07
N ILE A 543 -24.69 -8.34 -15.77
CA ILE A 543 -25.28 -9.42 -14.98
C ILE A 543 -26.51 -8.88 -14.24
N ASP A 544 -27.62 -9.62 -14.32
CA ASP A 544 -28.84 -9.28 -13.60
C ASP A 544 -28.78 -9.89 -12.19
N ILE A 545 -29.12 -9.06 -11.18
CA ILE A 545 -29.14 -9.45 -9.78
C ILE A 545 -30.54 -9.18 -9.23
N VAL A 546 -31.15 -10.21 -8.66
CA VAL A 546 -32.47 -10.11 -8.03
C VAL A 546 -32.29 -10.11 -6.52
N LEU A 547 -32.74 -9.03 -5.88
CA LEU A 547 -32.83 -8.90 -4.43
C LEU A 547 -34.23 -9.34 -4.01
N ARG A 548 -34.31 -10.27 -3.06
CA ARG A 548 -35.57 -10.74 -2.48
C ARG A 548 -35.60 -10.34 -1.01
N HIS A 549 -36.52 -9.44 -0.69
CA HIS A 549 -36.65 -8.85 0.62
C HIS A 549 -37.52 -9.69 1.54
N ALA A 550 -37.34 -9.52 2.85
CA ALA A 550 -38.08 -10.27 3.88
C ALA A 550 -39.60 -10.02 3.86
N ASP A 551 -40.04 -8.87 3.34
CA ASP A 551 -41.46 -8.53 3.17
C ASP A 551 -42.12 -9.16 1.91
N GLY A 552 -41.33 -9.88 1.11
CA GLY A 552 -41.76 -10.53 -0.13
C GLY A 552 -41.66 -9.65 -1.38
N SER A 553 -41.25 -8.38 -1.25
CA SER A 553 -40.93 -7.53 -2.39
C SER A 553 -39.60 -7.93 -3.04
N THR A 554 -39.38 -7.47 -4.26
CA THR A 554 -38.16 -7.76 -5.02
C THR A 554 -37.69 -6.55 -5.79
N ASP A 555 -36.39 -6.28 -5.75
CA ASP A 555 -35.71 -5.36 -6.65
C ASP A 555 -34.86 -6.14 -7.67
N THR A 556 -34.72 -5.61 -8.88
CA THR A 556 -33.81 -6.15 -9.89
C THR A 556 -32.83 -5.06 -10.28
N ILE A 557 -31.56 -5.31 -10.03
CA ILE A 557 -30.46 -4.40 -10.32
C ILE A 557 -29.54 -5.01 -11.37
N LYS A 558 -28.74 -4.15 -12.01
CA LYS A 558 -27.74 -4.57 -12.98
C LYS A 558 -26.35 -4.38 -12.41
N ALA A 559 -25.47 -5.32 -12.71
CA ALA A 559 -24.05 -5.22 -12.40
C ALA A 559 -23.20 -5.27 -13.66
N ASN A 560 -22.18 -4.41 -13.70
CA ASN A 560 -21.13 -4.40 -14.69
C ASN A 560 -19.96 -5.30 -14.24
N HIS A 561 -19.10 -5.64 -15.19
CA HIS A 561 -17.86 -6.36 -14.93
C HIS A 561 -16.79 -5.97 -15.96
N SER A 562 -15.52 -6.26 -15.65
CA SER A 562 -14.39 -5.97 -16.56
C SER A 562 -13.69 -7.23 -17.09
N TYR A 563 -14.35 -8.39 -17.01
CA TYR A 563 -13.85 -9.67 -17.51
C TYR A 563 -13.68 -9.68 -19.04
N ASN A 564 -12.55 -10.20 -19.50
CA ASN A 564 -12.34 -10.67 -20.87
C ASN A 564 -12.60 -12.19 -20.97
N GLU A 565 -12.48 -12.77 -22.16
CA GLU A 565 -12.70 -14.21 -22.38
C GLU A 565 -11.80 -15.10 -21.50
N THR A 566 -10.50 -14.76 -21.38
CA THR A 566 -9.53 -15.47 -20.55
C THR A 566 -10.00 -15.52 -19.08
N GLN A 567 -10.42 -14.38 -18.55
CA GLN A 567 -10.87 -14.23 -17.17
C GLN A 567 -12.20 -14.94 -16.92
N ILE A 568 -13.10 -14.98 -17.92
CA ILE A 568 -14.34 -15.78 -17.83
C ILE A 568 -14.00 -17.27 -17.76
N ALA A 569 -12.99 -17.73 -18.51
CA ALA A 569 -12.51 -19.10 -18.41
C ALA A 569 -11.91 -19.42 -17.03
N TRP A 570 -11.19 -18.47 -16.40
CA TRP A 570 -10.73 -18.62 -15.00
C TRP A 570 -11.91 -18.79 -14.04
N TYR A 571 -12.94 -17.96 -14.19
CA TYR A 571 -14.16 -18.08 -13.39
C TYR A 571 -14.80 -19.45 -13.56
N ARG A 572 -15.07 -19.90 -14.79
CA ARG A 572 -15.69 -21.20 -15.06
C ARG A 572 -14.88 -22.38 -14.50
N ALA A 573 -13.55 -22.34 -14.64
CA ALA A 573 -12.66 -23.36 -14.09
C ALA A 573 -12.58 -23.36 -12.55
N GLY A 574 -13.12 -22.33 -11.88
CA GLY A 574 -13.10 -22.14 -10.42
C GLY A 574 -11.88 -21.39 -9.91
N SER A 575 -10.83 -21.25 -10.73
CA SER A 575 -9.68 -20.36 -10.56
C SER A 575 -8.83 -20.35 -11.84
N ALA A 576 -7.94 -19.37 -11.97
CA ALA A 576 -6.95 -19.35 -13.04
C ALA A 576 -5.99 -20.56 -12.96
N LEU A 577 -5.58 -20.95 -11.75
CA LEU A 577 -4.68 -22.08 -11.55
C LEU A 577 -5.31 -23.42 -11.99
N ASN A 578 -6.61 -23.59 -11.78
CA ASN A 578 -7.34 -24.75 -12.30
C ASN A 578 -7.34 -24.80 -13.83
N LEU A 579 -7.51 -23.64 -14.48
CA LEU A 579 -7.47 -23.56 -15.94
C LEU A 579 -6.08 -23.92 -16.48
N ILE A 580 -5.02 -23.38 -15.89
CA ILE A 580 -3.63 -23.69 -16.24
C ILE A 580 -3.39 -25.21 -16.14
N ARG A 581 -3.78 -25.82 -15.00
CA ARG A 581 -3.66 -27.26 -14.81
C ARG A 581 -4.41 -28.06 -15.86
N ALA A 582 -5.59 -27.61 -16.28
CA ALA A 582 -6.39 -28.29 -17.29
C ALA A 582 -5.84 -28.15 -18.72
N GLN A 583 -5.02 -27.13 -19.00
CA GLN A 583 -4.38 -26.92 -20.30
C GLN A 583 -3.08 -27.74 -20.46
N GLU A 584 -2.45 -28.09 -19.33
CA GLU A 584 -1.23 -28.91 -19.28
C GLU A 584 -1.51 -30.43 -19.12
N ALA A 585 -2.76 -30.81 -18.86
CA ALA A 585 -3.19 -32.21 -18.70
C ALA A 585 -3.66 -32.81 -20.04
#